data_AF-F4RXP8-F1
#
_entry.id   AF-F4RXP8-F1
#
_cell.length_a   1.000
_cell.length_b   1.000
_cell.length_c   1.000
_cell.angle_alpha   90.00
_cell.angle_beta   90.00
_cell.angle_gamma   90.00
#
_symmetry.space_group_name_H-M   'P 1'
#
loop_
_entity.id
_entity.type
_entity.pdbx_description
1 polymer ?
#
loop_
_entity_poly.entity_id
_entity_poly.type
_entity_poly.pdbx_seq_one_letter_code
_entity_poly.pdbx_strand_id
1 'polypeptide(L)'
;MKFPRLRILHTHCCPNPGSFDEDDTLDNFMNWTICHSIRMLVVDIGHGQTYLEALCRDYISPFHMTPHLRHIVFILNPEKAVPESVPSTLVKALKSHGIQSHMLPYFNPDELMALDDELNGPME
;
A
#
# COMPACT_ATOMS: atom_id res chain seq x y z
N MET A 1 -5.74 1.95 -20.13
CA MET A 1 -4.63 0.98 -20.25
C MET A 1 -4.87 -0.17 -19.28
N LYS A 2 -4.50 -1.41 -19.62
CA LYS A 2 -4.55 -2.57 -18.70
C LYS A 2 -3.12 -3.04 -18.42
N PHE A 3 -2.78 -3.28 -17.15
CA PHE A 3 -1.46 -3.73 -16.72
C PHE A 3 -1.55 -5.14 -16.10
N PRO A 4 -1.85 -6.18 -16.89
CA PRO A 4 -2.20 -7.50 -16.36
C PRO A 4 -1.09 -8.21 -15.60
N ARG A 5 0.17 -7.76 -15.75
CA ARG A 5 1.34 -8.31 -15.05
C ARG A 5 1.88 -7.40 -13.96
N LEU A 6 1.27 -6.22 -13.76
CA LEU A 6 1.72 -5.33 -12.70
C LEU A 6 1.22 -5.87 -11.36
N ARG A 7 2.18 -6.25 -10.52
CA ARG A 7 1.93 -6.92 -9.23
C ARG A 7 2.38 -6.12 -8.02
N ILE A 8 3.44 -5.32 -8.18
CA ILE A 8 4.03 -4.49 -7.13
C ILE A 8 4.00 -3.04 -7.60
N LEU A 9 3.54 -2.15 -6.73
CA LEU A 9 3.69 -0.71 -6.90
C LEU A 9 4.51 -0.16 -5.74
N HIS A 10 5.65 0.45 -6.06
CA HIS A 10 6.44 1.18 -5.09
C HIS A 10 6.24 2.69 -5.30
N THR A 11 5.86 3.39 -4.23
CA THR A 11 5.72 4.85 -4.24
C THR A 11 6.40 5.49 -3.04
N HIS A 12 7.18 6.54 -3.31
CA HIS A 12 7.85 7.34 -2.28
C HIS A 12 6.97 8.44 -1.69
N CYS A 13 5.89 8.81 -2.40
CA CYS A 13 4.91 9.80 -1.99
C CYS A 13 3.53 9.34 -2.45
N CYS A 14 2.70 8.87 -1.53
CA CYS A 14 1.28 8.81 -1.81
C CYS A 14 0.77 10.26 -1.97
N PRO A 15 0.03 10.59 -3.04
CA PRO A 15 -0.67 11.87 -3.15
C PRO A 15 -1.48 12.17 -1.89
N ASN A 16 -1.67 13.45 -1.56
CA ASN A 16 -2.59 13.84 -0.49
C ASN A 16 -3.94 13.14 -0.75
N PRO A 17 -4.53 12.40 0.22
CA PRO A 17 -5.72 11.57 -0.03
C PRO A 17 -6.96 12.35 -0.49
N GLY A 18 -6.92 13.69 -0.53
CA GLY A 18 -8.03 14.54 -0.94
C GLY A 18 -9.15 14.58 0.12
N SER A 19 -10.24 15.29 -0.17
CA SER A 19 -11.51 15.01 0.51
C SER A 19 -12.07 13.71 -0.05
N PHE A 20 -12.47 12.78 0.83
CA PHE A 20 -13.31 11.65 0.43
C PHE A 20 -14.73 12.17 0.22
N ASP A 21 -14.96 12.88 -0.88
CA ASP A 21 -16.31 13.15 -1.33
C ASP A 21 -16.93 11.83 -1.82
N GLU A 22 -18.26 11.67 -1.69
CA GLU A 22 -18.99 10.42 -1.96
C GLU A 22 -18.84 9.89 -3.40
N ASP A 23 -18.31 10.72 -4.29
CA ASP A 23 -17.91 10.33 -5.63
C ASP A 23 -16.50 9.77 -5.55
N ASP A 24 -16.30 8.49 -5.89
CA ASP A 24 -15.00 7.83 -6.05
C ASP A 24 -14.07 8.60 -7.02
N THR A 25 -13.56 9.75 -6.60
CA THR A 25 -12.83 10.67 -7.47
C THR A 25 -11.46 10.07 -7.76
N LEU A 26 -10.96 10.39 -8.96
CA LEU A 26 -9.61 10.05 -9.42
C LEU A 26 -8.51 10.68 -8.56
N ASP A 27 -8.86 11.51 -7.57
CA ASP A 27 -7.91 12.19 -6.69
C ASP A 27 -7.33 11.22 -5.64
N ASN A 28 -8.06 10.16 -5.26
CA ASN A 28 -7.50 9.13 -4.39
C ASN A 28 -6.60 8.18 -5.19
N PHE A 29 -5.32 8.11 -4.81
CA PHE A 29 -4.34 7.24 -5.44
C PHE A 29 -4.74 5.76 -5.47
N MET A 30 -5.48 5.29 -4.46
CA MET A 30 -5.97 3.90 -4.44
C MET A 30 -7.02 3.61 -5.52
N ASN A 31 -7.71 4.64 -6.03
CA ASN A 31 -8.69 4.52 -7.11
C ASN A 31 -8.05 4.57 -8.51
N TRP A 32 -6.73 4.77 -8.59
CA TRP A 32 -6.05 4.77 -9.88
C TRP A 32 -6.09 3.36 -10.48
N THR A 33 -6.35 3.26 -11.79
CA THR A 33 -6.45 1.97 -12.49
C THR A 33 -5.23 1.06 -12.28
N ILE A 34 -4.06 1.65 -12.01
CA ILE A 34 -2.84 0.91 -11.72
C ILE A 34 -2.95 0.09 -10.42
N CYS A 35 -3.64 0.63 -9.40
CA CYS A 35 -3.85 0.01 -8.09
C CYS A 35 -4.85 -1.14 -8.15
N HIS A 36 -5.70 -1.21 -9.17
CA HIS A 36 -6.67 -2.30 -9.32
C HIS A 36 -6.00 -3.64 -9.65
N SER A 37 -4.77 -3.63 -10.19
CA SER A 37 -4.06 -4.86 -10.61
C SER A 37 -2.99 -5.31 -9.61
N ILE A 38 -2.54 -4.43 -8.72
CA ILE A 38 -1.45 -4.76 -7.81
C ILE A 38 -1.93 -5.66 -6.68
N ARG A 39 -1.01 -6.53 -6.23
CA ARG A 39 -1.18 -7.39 -5.07
C ARG A 39 -0.31 -6.99 -3.88
N MET A 40 0.69 -6.16 -4.14
CA MET A 40 1.59 -5.58 -3.15
C MET A 40 1.79 -4.08 -3.39
N LEU A 41 1.64 -3.29 -2.33
CA LEU A 41 1.96 -1.87 -2.30
C LEU A 41 3.17 -1.64 -1.39
N VAL A 42 4.20 -0.98 -1.89
CA VAL A 42 5.42 -0.66 -1.14
C VAL A 42 5.45 0.85 -0.91
N VAL A 43 5.62 1.26 0.35
CA VAL A 43 5.60 2.67 0.77
C VAL A 43 6.69 2.97 1.78
N ASP A 44 7.20 4.19 1.76
CA ASP A 44 8.05 4.70 2.83
C ASP A 44 7.26 4.78 4.14
N ILE A 45 7.85 4.37 5.26
CA ILE A 45 7.16 4.35 6.56
C ILE A 45 6.66 5.74 6.99
N GLY A 46 7.40 6.82 6.71
CA GLY A 46 6.98 8.17 7.10
C GLY A 46 5.69 8.63 6.42
N HIS A 47 5.74 8.89 5.12
CA HIS A 47 4.57 9.36 4.37
C HIS A 47 3.52 8.26 4.18
N GLY A 48 3.93 7.02 3.94
CA GLY A 48 3.03 5.89 3.74
C GLY A 48 2.17 5.59 4.96
N GLN A 49 2.74 5.64 6.18
CA GLN A 49 1.95 5.49 7.40
C GLN A 49 0.90 6.60 7.51
N THR A 50 1.31 7.86 7.36
CA THR A 50 0.41 9.02 7.49
C THR A 50 -0.75 8.92 6.49
N TYR A 51 -0.45 8.52 5.25
CA TYR A 51 -1.42 8.31 4.20
C TYR A 51 -2.40 7.17 4.54
N LEU A 52 -1.89 6.00 4.93
CA LEU A 52 -2.72 4.83 5.23
C LEU A 52 -3.56 5.03 6.49
N GLU A 53 -3.07 5.77 7.49
CA GLU A 53 -3.86 6.18 8.64
C GLU A 53 -5.03 7.06 8.24
N ALA A 54 -4.85 8.00 7.30
CA ALA A 54 -5.95 8.79 6.77
C ALA A 54 -6.97 7.90 6.06
N LEU A 55 -6.51 7.02 5.16
CA LEU A 55 -7.39 6.08 4.44
C LEU A 55 -8.21 5.16 5.37
N CYS A 56 -7.68 4.79 6.53
CA CYS A 56 -8.35 3.90 7.47
C CYS A 56 -9.30 4.61 8.44
N ARG A 57 -9.34 5.96 8.46
CA ARG A 57 -10.25 6.73 9.33
C ARG A 57 -11.64 6.89 8.72
N ASP A 58 -11.72 6.91 7.39
CA ASP A 58 -12.97 7.17 6.69
C ASP A 58 -13.87 5.94 6.59
N TYR A 59 -15.18 6.16 6.60
CA TYR A 59 -16.19 5.10 6.60
C TYR A 59 -16.18 4.29 5.29
N ILE A 60 -15.77 4.92 4.19
CA ILE A 60 -15.59 4.30 2.88
C ILE A 60 -14.10 4.06 2.67
N SER A 61 -13.66 2.83 2.95
CA SER A 61 -12.28 2.45 2.70
C SER A 61 -12.03 2.25 1.21
N PRO A 62 -11.03 2.90 0.58
CA PRO A 62 -10.78 2.74 -0.86
C PRO A 62 -10.21 1.37 -1.23
N PHE A 63 -9.91 0.51 -0.24
CA PHE A 63 -9.41 -0.85 -0.51
C PHE A 63 -10.40 -1.74 -1.26
N HIS A 64 -11.70 -1.39 -1.27
CA HIS A 64 -12.70 -2.10 -2.08
C HIS A 64 -12.44 -1.96 -3.60
N MET A 65 -11.76 -0.88 -4.02
CA MET A 65 -11.33 -0.68 -5.42
C MET A 65 -10.02 -1.41 -5.75
N THR A 66 -9.32 -1.96 -4.76
CA THR A 66 -8.08 -2.72 -4.94
C THR A 66 -8.25 -4.18 -4.51
N PRO A 67 -9.09 -4.98 -5.21
CA PRO A 67 -9.50 -6.31 -4.77
C PRO A 67 -8.35 -7.34 -4.72
N HIS A 68 -7.23 -7.05 -5.38
CA HIS A 68 -6.06 -7.92 -5.42
C HIS A 68 -5.00 -7.53 -4.39
N LEU A 69 -5.10 -6.35 -3.78
CA LEU A 69 -4.13 -5.87 -2.80
C LEU A 69 -4.24 -6.70 -1.51
N ARG A 70 -3.19 -7.45 -1.21
CA ARG A 70 -3.11 -8.30 -0.01
C ARG A 70 -1.97 -7.92 0.92
N HIS A 71 -0.94 -7.25 0.40
CA HIS A 71 0.27 -6.93 1.15
C HIS A 71 0.63 -5.45 1.04
N ILE A 72 0.94 -4.83 2.18
CA ILE A 72 1.59 -3.52 2.25
C ILE A 72 2.95 -3.69 2.90
N VAL A 73 4.00 -3.22 2.23
CA VAL A 73 5.37 -3.26 2.75
C VAL A 73 5.80 -1.84 3.08
N PHE A 74 6.15 -1.61 4.34
CA PHE A 74 6.70 -0.36 4.85
C PHE A 74 8.22 -0.40 4.83
N ILE A 75 8.80 0.64 4.26
CA ILE A 75 10.24 0.76 4.08
C ILE A 75 10.80 1.75 5.06
N LEU A 76 11.82 1.34 5.81
CA LEU A 76 12.57 2.23 6.65
C LEU A 76 13.49 3.09 5.78
N ASN A 77 13.40 4.40 5.93
CA ASN A 77 14.36 5.32 5.33
C ASN A 77 15.51 5.54 6.34
N PRO A 78 16.71 4.98 6.11
CA PRO A 78 17.81 5.06 7.06
C PRO A 78 18.35 6.49 7.29
N GLU A 79 18.03 7.43 6.39
CA GLU A 79 18.50 8.81 6.45
C GLU A 79 17.56 9.76 7.21
N LYS A 80 16.38 9.28 7.63
CA LYS A 80 15.38 10.09 8.33
C LYS A 80 15.14 9.55 9.74
N ALA A 81 14.81 10.44 10.67
CA ALA A 81 14.21 10.05 11.95
C ALA A 81 12.78 9.56 11.69
N VAL A 82 12.66 8.38 11.09
CA VAL A 82 11.38 7.72 10.81
C VAL A 82 10.95 6.88 12.01
N PRO A 83 9.64 6.62 12.15
CA PRO A 83 9.16 5.68 13.16
C PRO A 83 9.91 4.34 13.06
N GLU A 84 10.30 3.78 14.20
CA GLU A 84 10.94 2.46 14.26
C GLU A 84 9.93 1.32 14.04
N SER A 85 8.63 1.63 14.06
CA SER A 85 7.55 0.66 13.90
C SER A 85 6.29 1.31 13.33
N VAL A 86 5.45 0.50 12.68
CA VAL A 86 4.10 0.90 12.24
C VAL A 86 3.15 0.76 13.43
N PRO A 87 2.26 1.74 13.70
CA PRO A 87 1.31 1.66 14.80
C PRO A 87 0.43 0.41 14.73
N SER A 88 0.28 -0.28 15.86
CA SER A 88 -0.54 -1.50 15.94
C SER A 88 -2.01 -1.27 15.56
N THR A 89 -2.51 -0.04 15.73
CA THR A 89 -3.85 0.38 15.31
C THR A 89 -4.00 0.33 13.78
N LEU A 90 -3.02 0.85 13.05
CA LEU A 90 -3.01 0.82 11.59
C LEU A 90 -2.91 -0.63 11.08
N VAL A 91 -2.02 -1.44 11.66
CA VAL A 91 -1.90 -2.87 11.29
C VAL A 91 -3.21 -3.62 11.47
N LYS A 92 -3.94 -3.36 12.57
CA LYS A 92 -5.25 -3.98 12.82
C LYS A 92 -6.30 -3.51 11.81
N ALA A 93 -6.32 -2.24 11.46
CA ALA A 93 -7.24 -1.69 10.47
C ALA A 93 -6.98 -2.29 9.07
N LEU A 94 -5.73 -2.33 8.63
CA LEU A 94 -5.36 -2.98 7.36
C LEU A 94 -5.76 -4.46 7.36
N LYS A 95 -5.52 -5.16 8.48
CA LYS A 95 -5.93 -6.57 8.62
C LYS A 95 -7.43 -6.77 8.52
N SER A 96 -8.27 -5.85 9.03
CA SER A 96 -9.73 -5.96 8.86
C SER A 96 -10.17 -5.80 7.40
N HIS A 97 -9.34 -5.21 6.54
CA HIS A 97 -9.53 -5.17 5.09
C HIS A 97 -8.87 -6.36 4.35
N GLY A 98 -8.38 -7.38 5.06
CA GLY A 98 -7.69 -8.52 4.47
C GLY A 98 -6.26 -8.22 4.02
N ILE A 99 -5.70 -7.06 4.41
CA ILE A 99 -4.36 -6.63 4.03
C ILE A 99 -3.37 -6.95 5.16
N GLN A 100 -2.28 -7.61 4.82
CA GLN A 100 -1.16 -7.89 5.72
C GLN A 100 -0.07 -6.82 5.57
N SER A 101 0.50 -6.39 6.69
CA SER A 101 1.55 -5.38 6.72
C SER A 101 2.92 -5.99 7.06
N HIS A 102 3.95 -5.53 6.37
CA HIS A 102 5.33 -5.98 6.50
C HIS A 102 6.26 -4.78 6.65
N MET A 103 7.43 -4.97 7.25
CA MET A 103 8.42 -3.91 7.38
C MET A 103 9.78 -4.41 6.92
N LEU A 104 10.46 -3.62 6.10
CA LEU A 104 11.79 -3.93 5.59
C LEU A 104 12.73 -2.72 5.74
N PRO A 105 14.01 -2.96 6.07
CA PRO A 105 14.99 -1.87 6.22
C PRO A 105 15.46 -1.28 4.88
N TYR A 106 15.57 -2.11 3.86
CA TYR A 106 15.95 -1.75 2.50
C TYR A 106 15.48 -2.86 1.56
N PHE A 107 15.39 -2.54 0.27
CA PHE A 107 15.13 -3.52 -0.77
C PHE A 107 15.67 -3.02 -2.11
N ASN A 108 16.02 -3.95 -2.97
CA ASN A 108 16.10 -3.73 -4.40
C ASN A 108 14.87 -4.34 -5.12
N PRO A 109 14.66 -4.04 -6.40
CA PRO A 109 13.53 -4.58 -7.15
C PRO A 109 13.45 -6.11 -7.17
N ASP A 110 14.58 -6.82 -7.25
CA ASP A 110 14.61 -8.29 -7.29
C ASP A 110 14.19 -8.89 -5.94
N GLU A 111 14.58 -8.28 -4.83
CA GLU A 111 14.15 -8.66 -3.48
C GLU A 111 12.65 -8.45 -3.29
N LEU A 112 12.08 -7.36 -3.79
CA LEU A 112 10.63 -7.16 -3.76
C LEU A 112 9.89 -8.19 -4.61
N MET A 113 10.44 -8.53 -5.78
CA MET A 113 9.86 -9.54 -6.65
C MET A 113 9.87 -10.92 -5.99
N ALA A 114 10.99 -11.29 -5.35
CA ALA A 114 11.10 -12.53 -4.60
C ALA A 114 10.13 -12.56 -3.40
N LEU A 115 10.02 -11.46 -2.67
CA LEU A 115 9.08 -11.33 -1.56
C LEU A 115 7.62 -11.44 -2.04
N ASP A 116 7.29 -10.83 -3.17
CA ASP A 116 5.97 -10.95 -3.77
C ASP A 116 5.66 -12.38 -4.22
N ASP A 117 6.63 -13.09 -4.78
CA ASP A 117 6.48 -14.51 -5.13
C ASP A 117 6.34 -15.40 -3.87
N GLU A 118 7.02 -15.07 -2.78
CA GLU A 118 6.88 -15.75 -1.48
C GLU A 118 5.49 -15.53 -0.87
N LEU A 119 5.02 -14.28 -0.84
CA LEU A 119 3.79 -13.88 -0.14
C LEU A 119 2.52 -14.16 -0.94
N ASN A 120 2.56 -13.92 -2.25
CA ASN A 120 1.39 -14.04 -3.12
C ASN A 120 1.42 -15.27 -4.03
N GLY A 121 2.53 -16.00 -4.10
CA GLY A 121 2.74 -17.07 -5.05
C GLY A 121 3.03 -16.56 -6.48
N PRO A 122 3.28 -17.48 -7.43
CA PRO A 122 3.48 -17.11 -8.83
C PRO A 122 2.22 -16.46 -9.41
N MET A 123 2.40 -15.59 -10.41
CA MET A 123 1.27 -15.08 -11.19
C MET A 123 0.67 -16.22 -12.04
N GLU A 124 -0.66 -16.36 -12.01
CA GLU A 124 -1.41 -17.26 -12.91
C GLU A 124 -1.47 -16.71 -14.35
#